data_AF-A0A961DRK0-F1
#
_entry.id   AF-A0A961DRK0-F1
#
_cell.length_a   1.000
_cell.length_b   1.000
_cell.length_c   1.000
_cell.angle_alpha   90.00
_cell.angle_beta   90.00
_cell.angle_gamma   90.00
#
_symmetry.space_group_name_H-M   'P 1'
#
loop_
_entity.id
_entity.type
_entity.pdbx_description
1 polymer ?
#
loop_
_entity_poly.entity_id
_entity_poly.type
_entity_poly.pdbx_seq_one_letter_code
_entity_poly.pdbx_strand_id
1 'polypeptide(L)'
;MAVSGRNARGPAVSTIEVNKWIEGPYAPIPGDVTATELEVIGELPAELEGRYLRNGPNPIGPVDPATHHWFVGDAMVHGIRIREGRADWYRARYVRSTAVSEALGEAPAPGERHGTFDTANTNV
;
A
#
# COMPACT_ATOMS: atom_id res chain seq x y z
N MET A 1 23.91 -58.27 -13.48
CA MET A 1 23.07 -57.61 -12.45
C MET A 1 23.36 -56.12 -12.55
N ALA A 2 22.58 -55.30 -13.26
CA ALA A 2 21.25 -54.75 -12.89
C ALA A 2 21.32 -54.06 -11.51
N VAL A 3 20.99 -52.77 -11.30
CA VAL A 3 19.98 -51.90 -11.92
C VAL A 3 20.42 -50.42 -11.87
N SER A 4 20.33 -49.73 -13.00
CA SER A 4 20.39 -48.26 -13.10
C SER A 4 18.98 -47.69 -12.91
N GLY A 5 18.71 -47.05 -11.76
CA GLY A 5 17.47 -46.33 -11.50
C GLY A 5 17.50 -44.93 -12.11
N ARG A 6 16.90 -44.75 -13.28
CA ARG A 6 16.58 -43.43 -13.84
C ARG A 6 15.29 -42.93 -13.18
N ASN A 7 15.39 -41.97 -12.27
CA ASN A 7 14.23 -41.18 -11.85
C ASN A 7 13.91 -40.14 -12.94
N ALA A 8 12.95 -40.46 -13.80
CA ALA A 8 12.32 -39.49 -14.68
C ALA A 8 11.55 -38.47 -13.83
N ARG A 9 12.02 -37.23 -13.76
CA ARG A 9 11.20 -36.12 -13.25
C ARG A 9 10.20 -35.76 -14.33
N GLY A 10 8.91 -35.93 -14.04
CA GLY A 10 7.83 -35.32 -14.83
C GLY A 10 7.94 -33.79 -14.81
N PRO A 11 7.21 -33.07 -15.69
CA PRO A 11 7.30 -31.62 -15.77
C PRO A 11 6.92 -31.02 -14.41
N ALA A 12 7.81 -30.19 -13.86
CA ALA A 12 7.50 -29.40 -12.67
C ALA A 12 6.39 -28.42 -13.05
N VAL A 13 5.19 -28.64 -12.54
CA VAL A 13 4.16 -27.60 -12.53
C VAL A 13 4.68 -26.52 -11.60
N SER A 14 5.21 -25.42 -12.14
CA SER A 14 5.47 -24.23 -11.34
C SER A 14 4.12 -23.66 -10.94
N THR A 15 3.62 -24.04 -9.77
CA THR A 15 2.67 -23.21 -9.05
C THR A 15 3.30 -21.83 -8.99
N ILE A 16 2.74 -20.86 -9.72
CA ILE A 16 3.10 -19.45 -9.54
C ILE A 16 2.83 -19.19 -8.07
N GLU A 17 3.88 -19.04 -7.27
CA GLU A 17 3.73 -18.66 -5.88
C GLU A 17 3.09 -17.28 -5.89
N VAL A 18 1.83 -17.24 -5.44
CA VAL A 18 1.07 -16.02 -5.36
C VAL A 18 1.75 -15.12 -4.34
N ASN A 19 2.14 -13.92 -4.76
CA ASN A 19 2.85 -13.00 -3.88
C ASN A 19 1.88 -12.45 -2.82
N LYS A 20 2.01 -12.94 -1.59
CA LYS A 20 1.17 -12.54 -0.46
C LYS A 20 1.19 -11.03 -0.15
N TRP A 21 2.21 -10.29 -0.62
CA TRP A 21 2.38 -8.86 -0.35
C TRP A 21 1.51 -7.95 -1.22
N ILE A 22 0.66 -8.52 -2.08
CA ILE A 22 -0.31 -7.78 -2.89
C ILE A 22 -1.74 -8.32 -2.76
N GLU A 23 -1.99 -9.11 -1.71
CA GLU A 23 -3.27 -9.76 -1.46
C GLU A 23 -3.76 -9.57 -0.03
N GLY A 24 -5.08 -9.74 0.18
CA GLY A 24 -5.70 -9.68 1.49
C GLY A 24 -5.37 -8.36 2.23
N PRO A 25 -4.82 -8.39 3.45
CA PRO A 25 -4.43 -7.18 4.18
C PRO A 25 -3.34 -6.32 3.50
N TYR A 26 -2.62 -6.90 2.53
CA TYR A 26 -1.58 -6.21 1.76
C TYR A 26 -2.07 -5.79 0.37
N ALA A 27 -3.34 -6.06 0.03
CA ALA A 27 -3.91 -5.65 -1.25
C ALA A 27 -3.88 -4.11 -1.35
N PRO A 28 -3.42 -3.54 -2.47
CA PRO A 28 -3.40 -2.10 -2.65
C PRO A 28 -4.81 -1.51 -2.60
N ILE A 29 -4.94 -0.34 -1.96
CA ILE A 29 -6.12 0.50 -2.07
C ILE A 29 -6.09 1.15 -3.46
N PRO A 30 -7.15 1.02 -4.28
CA PRO A 30 -7.12 1.40 -5.70
C PRO A 30 -7.12 2.92 -5.96
N GLY A 31 -7.22 3.75 -4.92
CA GLY A 31 -7.40 5.18 -5.07
C GLY A 31 -7.40 5.94 -3.75
N ASP A 32 -7.52 7.26 -3.84
CA ASP A 32 -7.76 8.10 -2.68
C ASP A 32 -9.12 7.76 -2.03
N VAL A 33 -9.16 7.66 -0.71
CA VAL A 33 -10.37 7.30 0.05
C VAL A 33 -10.79 8.43 0.96
N THR A 34 -12.08 8.78 0.97
CA THR A 34 -12.67 9.65 2.00
C THR A 34 -13.88 8.97 2.61
N ALA A 35 -13.86 8.79 3.92
CA ALA A 35 -15.01 8.31 4.68
C ALA A 35 -15.27 9.30 5.83
N THR A 36 -16.52 9.71 6.01
CA THR A 36 -16.96 10.62 7.10
C THR A 36 -17.90 9.93 8.07
N GLU A 37 -18.58 8.86 7.65
CA GLU A 37 -19.50 8.08 8.47
C GLU A 37 -18.76 6.90 9.10
N LEU A 38 -17.89 7.19 10.08
CA LEU A 38 -17.11 6.17 10.77
C LEU A 38 -17.88 5.62 11.98
N GLU A 39 -18.03 4.30 12.04
CA GLU A 39 -18.57 3.63 13.22
C GLU A 39 -17.57 3.68 14.38
N VAL A 40 -18.06 4.00 15.57
CA VAL A 40 -17.31 3.90 16.82
C VAL A 40 -17.98 2.82 17.67
N ILE A 41 -17.24 1.75 17.94
CA ILE A 41 -17.67 0.68 18.85
C ILE A 41 -17.08 1.00 20.23
N GLY A 42 -17.95 1.22 21.22
CA GLY A 42 -17.56 1.70 22.55
C GLY A 42 -17.59 3.23 22.63
N GLU A 43 -16.59 3.84 23.27
CA GLU A 43 -16.52 5.28 23.49
C GLU A 43 -15.11 5.83 23.20
N LEU A 44 -15.03 6.93 22.45
CA LEU A 44 -13.80 7.70 22.28
C LEU A 44 -13.76 8.79 23.36
N PRO A 45 -12.67 8.96 24.12
CA PRO A 45 -12.56 10.03 25.11
C PRO A 45 -12.78 11.41 24.48
N ALA A 46 -13.63 12.24 25.10
CA ALA A 46 -14.00 13.54 24.55
C ALA A 46 -12.79 14.50 24.47
N GLU A 47 -11.82 14.34 25.36
CA GLU A 47 -10.56 15.08 25.42
C GLU A 47 -9.54 14.65 24.36
N LEU A 48 -9.71 13.49 23.71
CA LEU A 48 -8.82 13.09 22.63
C LEU A 48 -9.11 13.91 21.38
N GLU A 49 -8.26 14.89 21.14
CA GLU A 49 -8.35 15.74 19.97
C GLU A 49 -7.06 15.72 19.17
N GLY A 50 -7.11 15.16 17.97
CA GLY A 50 -5.95 15.17 17.08
C GLY A 50 -6.20 14.48 15.75
N ARG A 51 -5.11 14.22 15.04
CA ARG A 51 -5.08 13.37 13.86
C ARG A 51 -4.05 12.30 14.08
N TYR A 52 -4.44 11.04 13.89
CA TYR A 52 -3.48 9.95 13.78
C TYR A 52 -3.15 9.78 12.30
N LEU A 53 -1.86 9.86 11.96
CA LEU A 53 -1.36 9.65 10.62
C LEU A 53 -0.46 8.41 10.59
N ARG A 54 -0.57 7.62 9.53
CA ARG A 54 0.40 6.58 9.19
C ARG A 54 0.73 6.65 7.72
N ASN A 55 1.92 6.20 7.38
CA ASN A 55 2.41 6.12 6.02
C ASN A 55 2.73 4.66 5.68
N GLY A 56 2.72 4.33 4.39
CA GLY A 56 3.12 3.02 3.92
C GLY A 56 3.11 2.89 2.40
N PRO A 57 3.74 1.82 1.88
CA PRO A 57 3.69 1.48 0.47
C PRO A 57 2.30 0.97 0.06
N ASN A 58 1.81 1.50 -1.05
CA ASN A 58 0.57 1.14 -1.71
C ASN A 58 0.76 1.37 -3.21
N PRO A 59 1.14 0.35 -4.00
CA PRO A 59 1.35 0.52 -5.44
C PRO A 59 0.12 1.10 -6.15
N ILE A 60 0.31 2.17 -6.95
CA ILE A 60 -0.79 2.83 -7.68
C ILE A 60 -1.23 2.04 -8.93
N GLY A 61 -0.37 1.16 -9.43
CA GLY A 61 -0.60 0.35 -10.61
C GLY A 61 -0.20 -1.12 -10.43
N PRO A 62 -0.36 -1.93 -11.49
CA PRO A 62 0.05 -3.32 -11.48
C PRO A 62 1.53 -3.46 -11.16
N VAL A 63 1.87 -4.46 -10.34
CA VAL A 63 3.25 -4.84 -10.02
C VAL A 63 3.50 -6.27 -10.47
N ASP A 64 4.76 -6.59 -10.74
CA ASP A 64 5.16 -7.98 -11.02
C ASP A 64 5.16 -8.79 -9.72
N PRO A 65 4.27 -9.80 -9.59
CA PRO A 65 4.20 -10.62 -8.38
C PRO A 65 5.50 -11.38 -8.12
N ALA A 66 6.29 -11.71 -9.15
CA ALA A 66 7.54 -12.46 -8.95
C ALA A 66 8.63 -11.65 -8.24
N THR A 67 8.56 -10.32 -8.29
CA THR A 67 9.62 -9.42 -7.81
C THR A 67 9.16 -8.41 -6.76
N HIS A 68 7.85 -8.26 -6.55
CA HIS A 68 7.31 -7.30 -5.61
C HIS A 68 7.69 -7.60 -4.15
N HIS A 69 8.14 -6.57 -3.43
CA HIS A 69 8.44 -6.63 -2.01
C HIS A 69 7.64 -5.56 -1.27
N TRP A 70 7.09 -5.90 -0.10
CA TRP A 70 6.21 -5.03 0.70
C TRP A 70 6.81 -3.70 1.18
N PHE A 71 8.11 -3.44 0.99
CA PHE A 71 8.74 -2.12 1.25
C PHE A 71 8.74 -1.21 0.03
N VAL A 72 8.47 -1.77 -1.15
CA VAL A 72 8.47 -1.05 -2.42
C VAL A 72 7.03 -0.69 -2.76
N GLY A 73 6.84 0.52 -3.29
CA GLY A 73 5.55 1.00 -3.73
C GLY A 73 5.41 2.50 -3.53
N ASP A 74 4.36 3.05 -4.11
CA ASP A 74 4.00 4.45 -3.94
C ASP A 74 3.55 4.71 -2.51
N ALA A 75 3.85 5.90 -2.01
CA ALA A 75 3.45 6.24 -0.65
C ALA A 75 1.97 6.60 -0.58
N MET A 76 1.25 6.02 0.38
CA MET A 76 -0.09 6.45 0.75
C MET A 76 -0.12 6.83 2.23
N VAL A 77 -0.54 8.06 2.50
CA VAL A 77 -0.76 8.56 3.86
C VAL A 77 -2.21 8.31 4.23
N HIS A 78 -2.40 7.61 5.34
CA HIS A 78 -3.68 7.38 5.96
C HIS A 78 -3.82 8.29 7.17
N GLY A 79 -5.00 8.88 7.34
CA GLY A 79 -5.30 9.73 8.48
C GLY A 79 -6.68 9.47 9.05
N ILE A 80 -6.79 9.54 10.37
CA ILE A 80 -8.06 9.59 11.10
C ILE A 80 -8.08 10.87 11.93
N ARG A 81 -9.15 11.67 11.81
CA ARG A 81 -9.40 12.83 12.67
C ARG A 81 -10.32 12.42 13.81
N ILE A 82 -9.87 12.65 15.04
CA ILE A 82 -10.68 12.45 16.25
C ILE A 82 -10.87 13.80 16.95
N ARG A 83 -12.09 14.06 17.42
CA ARG A 83 -12.46 15.24 18.21
C ARG A 83 -13.80 15.01 18.92
N GLU A 84 -13.92 15.44 20.17
CA GLU A 84 -15.19 15.45 20.93
C GLU A 84 -15.90 14.08 20.91
N GLY A 85 -15.16 13.00 21.11
CA GLY A 85 -15.70 11.64 21.14
C GLY A 85 -16.14 11.09 19.79
N ARG A 86 -15.78 11.73 18.67
CA ARG A 86 -16.11 11.29 17.30
C ARG A 86 -14.86 11.09 16.45
N ALA A 87 -14.96 10.17 15.49
CA ALA A 87 -14.03 10.05 14.38
C ALA A 87 -14.60 10.81 13.17
N ASP A 88 -14.24 12.09 13.01
CA ASP A 88 -14.84 13.00 12.01
C ASP A 88 -14.57 12.54 10.56
N TRP A 89 -13.42 11.91 10.30
CA TRP A 89 -13.12 11.32 8.99
C TRP A 89 -11.95 10.35 9.01
N TYR A 90 -11.95 9.43 8.04
CA TYR A 90 -10.79 8.70 7.55
C TYR A 90 -10.47 9.18 6.13
N ARG A 91 -9.18 9.43 5.88
CA ARG A 91 -8.69 9.77 4.54
C ARG A 91 -7.44 8.96 4.23
N ALA A 92 -7.39 8.41 3.03
CA ALA A 92 -6.18 7.86 2.46
C ALA A 92 -5.84 8.65 1.20
N ARG A 93 -4.60 9.12 1.09
CA ARG A 93 -4.13 9.94 -0.03
C ARG A 93 -2.77 9.47 -0.49
N TYR A 94 -2.60 9.29 -1.80
CA TYR A 94 -1.26 9.11 -2.35
C TYR A 94 -0.37 10.33 -2.08
N VAL A 95 0.92 10.13 -1.84
CA VAL A 95 1.89 11.21 -1.95
C VAL A 95 2.17 11.42 -3.44
N ARG A 96 2.12 12.67 -3.91
CA ARG A 96 2.31 13.03 -5.32
C ARG A 96 3.80 13.00 -5.69
N SER A 97 4.35 11.78 -5.70
CA SER A 97 5.60 11.45 -6.39
C SER A 97 5.43 11.62 -7.89
N THR A 98 6.53 11.55 -8.64
CA THR A 98 6.51 11.65 -10.10
C THR A 98 5.69 10.52 -10.71
N ALA A 99 5.95 9.27 -10.30
CA ALA A 99 5.22 8.10 -10.78
C ALA A 99 3.71 8.17 -10.47
N VAL A 100 3.34 8.61 -9.26
CA VAL A 100 1.93 8.81 -8.89
C VAL A 100 1.28 9.91 -9.73
N SER A 101 1.95 11.05 -9.88
CA SER A 101 1.40 12.18 -10.63
C SER A 101 1.20 11.80 -12.10
N GLU A 102 2.17 11.10 -12.71
CA GLU A 102 2.05 10.55 -14.06
C GLU A 102 0.88 9.57 -14.18
N ALA A 103 0.75 8.63 -13.24
CA ALA A 103 -0.35 7.66 -13.22
C ALA A 103 -1.73 8.32 -13.06
N LEU A 104 -1.80 9.45 -12.35
CA LEU A 104 -3.03 10.23 -12.17
C LEU A 104 -3.27 11.27 -13.28
N GLY A 105 -2.32 11.46 -14.21
CA GLY A 105 -2.39 12.51 -15.23
C GLY A 105 -2.27 13.93 -14.68
N GLU A 106 -1.64 14.08 -13.51
CA GLU A 106 -1.42 15.34 -12.81
C GLU A 106 -0.03 15.91 -13.15
N ALA A 107 0.11 17.24 -13.07
CA ALA A 107 1.43 17.85 -13.08
C ALA A 107 2.19 17.45 -11.80
N PRO A 108 3.47 17.05 -11.88
CA PRO A 108 4.25 16.75 -10.69
C PRO A 108 4.29 17.93 -9.72
N ALA A 109 4.14 17.66 -8.41
CA ALA A 109 4.24 18.73 -7.43
C ALA A 109 5.63 19.42 -7.49
N PRO A 110 5.70 20.75 -7.33
CA PRO A 110 6.93 21.52 -7.53
C PRO A 110 7.97 21.23 -6.44
N GLY A 111 9.25 21.49 -6.74
CA GLY A 111 10.37 21.35 -5.81
C GLY A 111 11.47 20.40 -6.31
N GLU A 112 12.57 20.31 -5.57
CA GLU A 112 13.66 19.39 -5.86
C GLU A 112 13.22 17.93 -5.68
N ARG A 113 13.66 17.05 -6.58
CA ARG A 113 13.28 15.63 -6.62
C ARG A 113 14.51 14.75 -6.77
N HIS A 114 14.52 13.62 -6.08
CA HIS A 114 15.60 12.63 -6.12
C HIS A 114 15.38 11.61 -7.26
N GLY A 115 15.15 12.10 -8.47
CA GLY A 115 14.96 11.26 -9.66
C GLY A 115 13.89 10.18 -9.47
N THR A 116 14.22 8.93 -9.80
CA THR A 116 13.32 7.77 -9.71
C THR A 116 13.07 7.27 -8.28
N PHE A 117 13.70 7.87 -7.28
CA PHE A 117 13.57 7.51 -5.86
C PHE A 117 12.92 8.64 -5.07
N ASP A 118 11.79 9.17 -5.56
CA ASP A 118 11.03 10.22 -4.90
C ASP A 118 9.81 9.71 -4.12
N THR A 119 9.70 8.38 -3.92
CA THR A 119 8.70 7.79 -3.04
C THR A 119 9.03 8.09 -1.58
N ALA A 120 8.04 8.55 -0.82
CA ALA A 120 8.17 8.89 0.59
C ALA A 120 7.25 8.00 1.43
N ASN A 121 7.54 6.70 1.49
CA ASN A 121 6.62 5.68 2.04
C ASN A 121 6.97 5.19 3.45
N THR A 122 7.98 5.79 4.10
CA THR A 122 8.56 5.27 5.35
C THR A 122 8.02 5.95 6.61
N ASN A 123 7.81 7.28 6.58
CA ASN A 123 7.28 8.03 7.73
C ASN A 123 6.54 9.30 7.32
N VAL A 124 5.82 9.93 8.25
CA VAL A 124 5.09 11.20 8.10
C VAL A 124 5.24 12.07 9.35
#